data_AF-X1QIQ8-F1
#
_entry.id   AF-X1QIQ8-F1
#
_cell.length_a   1.000
_cell.length_b   1.000
_cell.length_c   1.000
_cell.angle_alpha   90.00
_cell.angle_beta   90.00
_cell.angle_gamma   90.00
#
_symmetry.space_group_name_H-M   'P 1'
#
loop_
_entity.id
_entity.type
_entity.pdbx_description
1 polymer ?
#
loop_
_entity_poly.entity_id
_entity_poly.type
_entity_poly.pdbx_seq_one_letter_code
_entity_poly.pdbx_strand_id
1 'polypeptide(L)'
;IISGEGTYADGTIVTIEAVPDECYEFVNWTGADVADPYSPITTVTMDEAKSIIANFALLSYDLTTDSTDGGEVTIPGEGTFPYDCGTMFDLVATPDAYYGFVEWTGDVDAIADVYAASTTITIKGDYSITANFSLFAGGNGTAENPYRIADWYHLDNVRNYLSSHFIVINDLDSNSVGYTELASATASEGKGWQPIGTTAVNDTFFGSFDGQGYEICDLFIDRPDEPDVGLFGVVYEGGAIENVCVVANGNVTGNGDVGVLVG
;
A
#
# COMPACT_ATOMS: atom_id res chain seq x y z
N ILE A 1 -17.23 -24.32 25.35
CA ILE A 1 -18.07 -24.70 26.54
C ILE A 1 -18.79 -26.03 26.28
N ILE A 2 -18.88 -26.91 27.28
CA ILE A 2 -19.66 -28.16 27.22
C ILE A 2 -20.82 -28.08 28.22
N SER A 3 -22.03 -28.48 27.82
CA SER A 3 -23.19 -28.62 28.71
C SER A 3 -23.57 -30.10 28.90
N GLY A 4 -24.30 -30.39 29.99
CA GLY A 4 -24.80 -31.74 30.29
C GLY A 4 -23.97 -32.56 31.28
N GLU A 5 -23.05 -31.92 32.02
CA GLU A 5 -22.41 -32.56 33.18
C GLU A 5 -23.40 -32.67 34.34
N GLY A 6 -23.43 -33.84 34.98
CA GLY A 6 -24.29 -34.05 36.14
C GLY A 6 -24.45 -35.51 36.53
N THR A 7 -25.26 -35.73 37.57
CA THR A 7 -25.72 -37.05 37.99
C THR A 7 -27.14 -37.26 37.51
N TYR A 8 -27.38 -38.37 36.83
CA TYR A 8 -28.68 -38.69 36.23
C TYR A 8 -29.18 -40.04 36.73
N ALA A 9 -30.50 -40.23 36.73
CA ALA A 9 -31.08 -41.54 37.02
C ALA A 9 -30.81 -42.51 35.86
N ASP A 10 -30.78 -43.80 36.16
CA ASP A 10 -30.64 -44.87 35.16
C ASP A 10 -31.68 -44.74 34.03
N GLY A 11 -31.24 -44.91 32.79
CA GLY A 11 -32.03 -44.77 31.56
C GLY A 11 -32.35 -43.34 31.13
N THR A 12 -31.86 -42.30 31.84
CA THR A 12 -32.11 -40.90 31.46
C THR A 12 -31.42 -40.57 30.14
N ILE A 13 -32.13 -39.95 29.21
CA ILE A 13 -31.55 -39.37 27.99
C ILE A 13 -31.17 -37.92 28.30
N VAL A 14 -29.89 -37.61 28.21
CA VAL A 14 -29.32 -36.28 28.50
C VAL A 14 -28.93 -35.62 27.19
N THR A 15 -29.37 -34.39 26.98
CA THR A 15 -28.86 -33.55 25.89
C THR A 15 -27.52 -32.95 26.29
N ILE A 16 -26.52 -33.10 25.44
CA ILE A 16 -25.21 -32.49 25.58
C ILE A 16 -24.97 -31.54 24.40
N GLU A 17 -24.27 -30.45 24.65
CA GLU A 17 -23.92 -29.44 23.65
C GLU A 17 -22.46 -29.03 23.79
N ALA A 18 -21.76 -28.98 22.65
CA ALA A 18 -20.41 -28.48 22.52
C ALA A 18 -20.44 -27.16 21.74
N VAL A 19 -20.07 -26.07 22.40
CA VAL A 19 -19.87 -24.75 21.78
C VAL A 19 -18.37 -24.54 21.61
N PRO A 20 -17.84 -24.53 20.36
CA PRO A 20 -16.44 -24.20 20.11
C PRO A 20 -16.11 -22.77 20.56
N ASP A 21 -14.88 -22.57 21.01
CA ASP A 21 -14.34 -21.23 21.25
C ASP A 21 -13.96 -20.56 19.91
N GLU A 22 -13.68 -19.25 19.90
CA GLU A 22 -13.20 -18.56 18.69
C GLU A 22 -11.97 -19.29 18.12
N CYS A 23 -11.89 -19.40 16.79
CA CYS A 23 -10.86 -20.15 16.06
C CYS A 23 -10.91 -21.68 16.18
N TYR A 24 -11.89 -22.27 16.86
CA TYR A 24 -12.05 -23.72 16.91
C TYR A 24 -13.34 -24.18 16.23
N GLU A 25 -13.31 -25.39 15.69
CA GLU A 25 -14.50 -26.11 15.25
C GLU A 25 -14.73 -27.38 16.05
N PHE A 26 -15.99 -27.76 16.22
CA PHE A 26 -16.36 -29.05 16.82
C PHE A 26 -16.09 -30.16 15.81
N VAL A 27 -15.31 -31.17 16.21
CA VAL A 27 -14.95 -32.31 15.35
C VAL A 27 -15.90 -33.47 15.61
N ASN A 28 -15.93 -33.95 16.86
CA ASN A 28 -16.77 -35.06 17.28
C ASN A 28 -16.79 -35.24 18.80
N TRP A 29 -17.76 -36.00 19.28
CA TRP A 29 -17.77 -36.58 20.62
C TRP A 29 -17.02 -37.91 20.65
N THR A 30 -16.32 -38.20 21.74
CA THR A 30 -15.77 -39.52 22.07
C THR A 30 -16.37 -40.01 23.40
N GLY A 31 -16.84 -41.26 23.41
CA GLY A 31 -17.55 -41.85 24.54
C GLY A 31 -18.62 -42.84 24.09
N ALA A 32 -19.09 -43.69 25.00
CA ALA A 32 -20.13 -44.68 24.70
C ALA A 32 -21.52 -44.02 24.60
N ASP A 33 -22.39 -44.58 23.76
CA ASP A 33 -23.83 -44.28 23.68
C ASP A 33 -24.19 -42.81 23.39
N VAL A 34 -23.29 -42.10 22.71
CA VAL A 34 -23.60 -40.82 22.06
C VAL A 34 -24.42 -41.10 20.80
N ALA A 35 -25.64 -40.57 20.74
CA ALA A 35 -26.60 -40.85 19.67
C ALA A 35 -26.09 -40.42 18.28
N ASP A 36 -25.50 -39.24 18.21
CA ASP A 36 -24.79 -38.72 17.03
C ASP A 36 -23.48 -38.08 17.47
N PRO A 37 -22.33 -38.77 17.32
CA PRO A 37 -21.03 -38.24 17.68
C PRO A 37 -20.57 -37.04 16.85
N TYR A 38 -21.17 -36.76 15.68
CA TYR A 38 -20.72 -35.70 14.77
C TYR A 38 -21.60 -34.44 14.82
N SER A 39 -22.68 -34.46 15.61
CA SER A 39 -23.48 -33.27 15.89
C SER A 39 -22.99 -32.56 17.16
N PRO A 40 -22.73 -31.24 17.13
CA PRO A 40 -22.33 -30.48 18.32
C PRO A 40 -23.43 -30.47 19.40
N ILE A 41 -24.69 -30.71 19.01
CA ILE A 41 -25.82 -30.91 19.94
C ILE A 41 -26.35 -32.33 19.72
N THR A 42 -26.26 -33.16 20.76
CA THR A 42 -26.64 -34.58 20.66
C THR A 42 -27.17 -35.09 22.00
N THR A 43 -27.44 -36.38 22.09
CA THR A 43 -27.94 -37.01 23.32
C THR A 43 -27.12 -38.22 23.73
N VAL A 44 -27.10 -38.50 25.04
CA VAL A 44 -26.47 -39.66 25.65
C VAL A 44 -27.47 -40.35 26.56
N THR A 45 -27.58 -41.67 26.49
CA THR A 45 -28.40 -42.46 27.42
C THR A 45 -27.55 -42.86 28.61
N MET A 46 -27.99 -42.53 29.83
CA MET A 46 -27.27 -42.79 31.07
C MET A 46 -27.74 -44.10 31.72
N ASP A 47 -27.15 -45.22 31.32
CA ASP A 47 -27.34 -46.55 31.93
C ASP A 47 -26.21 -46.93 32.92
N GLU A 48 -25.09 -46.22 32.85
CA GLU A 48 -23.99 -46.27 33.80
C GLU A 48 -23.25 -44.92 33.83
N ALA A 49 -22.21 -44.81 34.65
CA ALA A 49 -21.34 -43.63 34.64
C ALA A 49 -20.53 -43.58 33.33
N LYS A 50 -20.71 -42.52 32.54
CA LYS A 50 -20.02 -42.33 31.26
C LYS A 50 -19.08 -41.12 31.30
N SER A 51 -17.95 -41.25 30.60
CA SER A 51 -17.02 -40.14 30.34
C SER A 51 -17.13 -39.77 28.86
N ILE A 52 -17.73 -38.62 28.58
CA ILE A 52 -17.94 -38.10 27.22
C ILE A 52 -17.02 -36.90 27.02
N ILE A 53 -16.31 -36.85 25.91
CA ILE A 53 -15.33 -35.80 25.60
C ILE A 53 -15.75 -35.14 24.28
N ALA A 54 -15.88 -33.81 24.24
CA ALA A 54 -15.97 -33.05 23.00
C ALA A 54 -14.56 -32.79 22.45
N ASN A 55 -14.33 -33.13 21.19
CA ASN A 55 -13.06 -32.89 20.52
C ASN A 55 -13.23 -31.70 19.57
N PHE A 56 -12.25 -30.80 19.59
CA PHE A 56 -12.22 -29.60 18.77
C PHE A 56 -10.92 -29.56 17.96
N ALA A 57 -10.97 -28.94 16.78
CA ALA A 57 -9.82 -28.67 15.94
C ALA A 57 -9.64 -27.16 15.79
N LEU A 58 -8.38 -26.71 15.75
CA LEU A 58 -8.05 -25.33 15.42
C LEU A 58 -8.30 -25.11 13.93
N LEU A 59 -8.99 -24.02 13.59
CA LEU A 59 -9.24 -23.62 12.21
C LEU A 59 -7.94 -23.11 11.57
N SER A 60 -7.77 -23.41 10.28
CA SER A 60 -6.68 -22.92 9.45
C SER A 60 -7.27 -22.15 8.28
N TYR A 61 -6.64 -21.02 7.94
CA TYR A 61 -7.06 -20.15 6.83
C TYR A 61 -5.88 -19.80 5.95
N ASP A 62 -6.16 -19.45 4.70
CA ASP A 62 -5.16 -19.08 3.72
C ASP A 62 -4.94 -17.55 3.71
N LEU A 63 -3.68 -17.13 3.83
CA LEU A 63 -3.24 -15.78 3.51
C LEU A 63 -2.58 -15.79 2.13
N THR A 64 -3.18 -15.08 1.17
CA THR A 64 -2.59 -14.83 -0.15
C THR A 64 -2.04 -13.42 -0.22
N THR A 65 -0.76 -13.29 -0.55
CA THR A 65 -0.06 -12.01 -0.68
C THR A 65 0.57 -11.86 -2.06
N ASP A 66 0.40 -10.69 -2.66
CA ASP A 66 0.93 -10.33 -3.97
C ASP A 66 1.43 -8.87 -3.97
N SER A 67 2.07 -8.42 -5.05
CA SER A 67 2.49 -7.03 -5.23
C SER A 67 2.23 -6.50 -6.64
N THR A 68 2.17 -5.18 -6.75
CA THR A 68 2.29 -4.50 -8.06
C THR A 68 3.76 -4.33 -8.44
N ASP A 69 4.03 -4.01 -9.70
CA ASP A 69 5.37 -3.62 -10.16
C ASP A 69 6.02 -2.55 -9.25
N GLY A 70 7.31 -2.69 -8.96
CA GLY A 70 8.08 -1.72 -8.18
C GLY A 70 8.41 -2.12 -6.74
N GLY A 71 8.22 -3.38 -6.39
CA GLY A 71 8.65 -3.94 -5.11
C GLY A 71 8.16 -5.37 -4.96
N GLU A 72 8.27 -5.90 -3.75
CA GLU A 72 7.79 -7.25 -3.42
C GLU A 72 7.28 -7.31 -1.97
N VAL A 73 6.39 -8.27 -1.70
CA VAL A 73 6.08 -8.67 -0.32
C VAL A 73 7.18 -9.58 0.18
N THR A 74 7.97 -9.12 1.14
CA THR A 74 9.12 -9.86 1.70
C THR A 74 8.77 -10.73 2.90
N ILE A 75 7.72 -10.35 3.65
CA ILE A 75 7.18 -11.15 4.76
C ILE A 75 5.65 -11.14 4.62
N PRO A 76 5.00 -12.32 4.50
CA PRO A 76 5.57 -13.67 4.51
C PRO A 76 6.32 -14.08 3.22
N GLY A 77 6.28 -13.25 2.18
CA GLY A 77 6.63 -13.61 0.82
C GLY A 77 5.40 -13.52 -0.08
N GLU A 78 5.56 -13.71 -1.39
CA GLU A 78 4.42 -13.77 -2.32
C GLU A 78 3.90 -15.21 -2.48
N GLY A 79 2.58 -15.34 -2.61
CA GLY A 79 1.88 -16.61 -2.75
C GLY A 79 0.82 -16.83 -1.68
N THR A 80 0.39 -18.08 -1.56
CA THR A 80 -0.66 -18.50 -0.62
C THR A 80 -0.06 -19.37 0.49
N PHE A 81 -0.30 -18.99 1.73
CA PHE A 81 0.26 -19.64 2.92
C PHE A 81 -0.85 -19.96 3.93
N PRO A 82 -0.94 -21.21 4.42
CA PRO A 82 -1.90 -21.58 5.44
C PRO A 82 -1.40 -21.15 6.83
N TYR A 83 -2.30 -20.59 7.63
CA TYR A 83 -2.04 -20.17 9.00
C TYR A 83 -3.17 -20.56 9.95
N ASP A 84 -2.79 -20.91 11.17
CA ASP A 84 -3.72 -21.15 12.25
C ASP A 84 -4.51 -19.88 12.59
N CYS A 85 -5.82 -20.01 12.81
CA CYS A 85 -6.68 -18.90 13.20
C CYS A 85 -6.21 -18.28 14.53
N GLY A 86 -6.29 -16.96 14.60
CA GLY A 86 -5.84 -16.14 15.71
C GLY A 86 -4.36 -15.77 15.63
N THR A 87 -3.61 -16.32 14.68
CA THR A 87 -2.19 -15.99 14.53
C THR A 87 -2.02 -14.55 14.03
N MET A 88 -1.09 -13.82 14.64
CA MET A 88 -0.68 -12.50 14.22
C MET A 88 0.68 -12.58 13.53
N PHE A 89 0.80 -11.96 12.35
CA PHE A 89 2.03 -11.92 11.56
C PHE A 89 2.44 -10.51 11.23
N ASP A 90 3.75 -10.33 11.09
CA ASP A 90 4.31 -9.17 10.42
C ASP A 90 4.03 -9.30 8.91
N LEU A 91 3.64 -8.18 8.30
CA LEU A 91 3.45 -8.03 6.88
C LEU A 91 4.41 -6.93 6.41
N VAL A 92 5.35 -7.29 5.54
CA VAL A 92 6.44 -6.39 5.14
C VAL A 92 6.61 -6.36 3.64
N ALA A 93 6.43 -5.17 3.06
CA ALA A 93 6.67 -4.84 1.67
C ALA A 93 8.00 -4.07 1.54
N THR A 94 8.83 -4.46 0.58
CA THR A 94 10.09 -3.77 0.27
C THR A 94 10.00 -3.18 -1.13
N PRO A 95 10.02 -1.84 -1.27
CA PRO A 95 10.07 -1.20 -2.59
C PRO A 95 11.40 -1.46 -3.29
N ASP A 96 11.34 -1.56 -4.62
CA ASP A 96 12.52 -1.49 -5.47
C ASP A 96 13.13 -0.08 -5.42
N ALA A 97 14.35 0.05 -5.94
CA ALA A 97 14.99 1.35 -6.08
C ALA A 97 14.08 2.33 -6.84
N TYR A 98 13.96 3.55 -6.31
CA TYR A 98 13.15 4.66 -6.84
C TYR A 98 11.63 4.50 -6.72
N TYR A 99 11.14 3.38 -6.19
CA TYR A 99 9.73 3.20 -5.85
C TYR A 99 9.48 3.48 -4.37
N GLY A 100 8.27 3.94 -4.07
CA GLY A 100 7.72 4.03 -2.73
C GLY A 100 6.60 3.01 -2.53
N PHE A 101 6.49 2.48 -1.31
CA PHE A 101 5.29 1.78 -0.87
C PHE A 101 4.14 2.78 -0.75
N VAL A 102 2.99 2.46 -1.34
CA VAL A 102 1.80 3.31 -1.34
C VAL A 102 0.82 2.84 -0.27
N GLU A 103 0.30 1.62 -0.41
CA GLU A 103 -0.66 1.04 0.54
C GLU A 103 -0.84 -0.46 0.31
N TRP A 104 -1.37 -1.14 1.32
CA TRP A 104 -1.95 -2.47 1.22
C TRP A 104 -3.41 -2.37 0.74
N THR A 105 -3.82 -3.20 -0.22
CA THR A 105 -5.21 -3.31 -0.71
C THR A 105 -5.71 -4.75 -0.71
N GLY A 106 -7.01 -4.96 -0.92
CA GLY A 106 -7.67 -6.27 -0.86
C GLY A 106 -8.44 -6.44 0.44
N ASP A 107 -8.31 -7.61 1.07
CA ASP A 107 -8.96 -7.92 2.35
C ASP A 107 -8.17 -7.32 3.54
N VAL A 108 -8.23 -6.00 3.68
CA VAL A 108 -7.35 -5.24 4.60
C VAL A 108 -7.95 -4.93 5.97
N ASP A 109 -9.17 -5.36 6.25
CA ASP A 109 -9.89 -5.06 7.50
C ASP A 109 -9.16 -5.56 8.76
N ALA A 110 -8.26 -6.54 8.61
CA ALA A 110 -7.46 -7.11 9.69
C ALA A 110 -6.00 -6.60 9.75
N ILE A 111 -5.62 -5.68 8.86
CA ILE A 111 -4.31 -5.03 8.84
C ILE A 111 -4.31 -3.83 9.80
N ALA A 112 -3.28 -3.70 10.63
CA ALA A 112 -3.19 -2.65 11.64
C ALA A 112 -3.02 -1.24 11.05
N ASP A 113 -2.19 -1.11 10.02
CA ASP A 113 -1.99 0.13 9.26
C ASP A 113 -1.72 -0.23 7.79
N VAL A 114 -2.64 0.17 6.90
CA VAL A 114 -2.55 -0.12 5.47
C VAL A 114 -1.55 0.79 4.75
N TYR A 115 -1.14 1.91 5.35
CA TYR A 115 -0.20 2.87 4.77
C TYR A 115 1.24 2.67 5.26
N ALA A 116 1.48 1.68 6.14
CA ALA A 116 2.80 1.31 6.60
C ALA A 116 3.33 0.09 5.82
N ALA A 117 4.49 0.26 5.17
CA ALA A 117 5.17 -0.83 4.46
C ALA A 117 5.54 -2.01 5.37
N SER A 118 5.71 -1.76 6.68
CA SER A 118 5.83 -2.77 7.72
C SER A 118 4.68 -2.61 8.70
N THR A 119 3.82 -3.61 8.76
CA THR A 119 2.58 -3.62 9.54
C THR A 119 2.30 -5.03 10.06
N THR A 120 1.15 -5.24 10.68
CA THR A 120 0.73 -6.56 11.19
C THR A 120 -0.67 -6.92 10.73
N ILE A 121 -0.93 -8.21 10.55
CA ILE A 121 -2.26 -8.77 10.27
C ILE A 121 -2.60 -9.87 11.28
N THR A 122 -3.89 -10.01 11.64
CA THR A 122 -4.42 -11.13 12.44
C THR A 122 -5.31 -12.03 11.60
N ILE A 123 -4.96 -13.32 11.50
CA ILE A 123 -5.69 -14.29 10.68
C ILE A 123 -6.96 -14.76 11.40
N LYS A 124 -8.14 -14.47 10.84
CA LYS A 124 -9.46 -14.91 11.34
C LYS A 124 -10.38 -15.48 10.26
N GLY A 125 -9.84 -15.59 9.04
CA GLY A 125 -10.52 -15.99 7.82
C GLY A 125 -9.48 -16.02 6.69
N ASP A 126 -9.91 -16.38 5.49
CA ASP A 126 -9.06 -16.28 4.30
C ASP A 126 -8.88 -14.81 3.91
N TYR A 127 -7.67 -14.43 3.52
CA TYR A 127 -7.34 -13.06 3.09
C TYR A 127 -6.59 -13.07 1.76
N SER A 128 -6.92 -12.13 0.87
CA SER A 128 -6.15 -11.81 -0.33
C SER A 128 -5.71 -10.35 -0.29
N ILE A 129 -4.40 -10.11 -0.22
CA ILE A 129 -3.82 -8.79 0.02
C ILE A 129 -2.75 -8.49 -1.03
N THR A 130 -2.68 -7.22 -1.46
CA THR A 130 -1.69 -6.75 -2.44
C THR A 130 -0.93 -5.54 -1.89
N ALA A 131 0.40 -5.57 -1.95
CA ALA A 131 1.24 -4.39 -1.74
C ALA A 131 1.28 -3.54 -3.02
N ASN A 132 0.97 -2.26 -2.91
CA ASN A 132 1.02 -1.34 -4.05
C ASN A 132 2.25 -0.45 -3.95
N PHE A 133 2.99 -0.35 -5.05
CA PHE A 133 4.17 0.47 -5.19
C PHE A 133 3.99 1.49 -6.31
N SER A 134 4.67 2.63 -6.20
CA SER A 134 4.64 3.66 -7.23
C SER A 134 5.92 4.47 -7.25
N LEU A 135 6.28 4.99 -8.42
CA LEU A 135 7.31 6.02 -8.62
C LEU A 135 6.86 7.41 -8.12
N PHE A 136 5.62 7.51 -7.62
CA PHE A 136 4.99 8.70 -7.07
C PHE A 136 4.43 8.37 -5.68
N ALA A 137 3.93 9.37 -4.95
CA ALA A 137 3.25 9.17 -3.67
C ALA A 137 1.83 8.55 -3.82
N GLY A 138 1.56 7.85 -4.92
CA GLY A 138 0.27 7.31 -5.32
C GLY A 138 -0.31 7.96 -6.58
N GLY A 139 -1.51 7.52 -6.96
CA GLY A 139 -2.16 7.88 -8.22
C GLY A 139 -1.76 6.99 -9.39
N ASN A 140 -2.52 7.03 -10.48
CA ASN A 140 -2.24 6.26 -11.71
C ASN A 140 -2.09 7.16 -12.95
N GLY A 141 -2.01 8.48 -12.75
CA GLY A 141 -1.77 9.45 -13.79
C GLY A 141 -2.97 9.78 -14.68
N THR A 142 -4.18 9.27 -14.37
CA THR A 142 -5.42 9.72 -15.04
C THR A 142 -5.94 11.02 -14.44
N ALA A 143 -6.86 11.70 -15.14
CA ALA A 143 -7.44 12.94 -14.64
C ALA A 143 -8.21 12.75 -13.33
N GLU A 144 -8.86 11.60 -13.15
CA GLU A 144 -9.61 11.25 -11.94
C GLU A 144 -8.71 10.82 -10.77
N ASN A 145 -7.51 10.31 -11.06
CA ASN A 145 -6.56 9.85 -10.05
C ASN A 145 -5.11 10.23 -10.44
N PRO A 146 -4.79 11.53 -10.42
CA PRO A 146 -3.49 12.04 -10.84
C PRO A 146 -2.36 11.50 -9.97
N TYR A 147 -1.17 11.39 -10.55
CA TYR A 147 0.05 11.09 -9.80
C TYR A 147 0.33 12.16 -8.76
N ARG A 148 0.70 11.74 -7.55
CA ARG A 148 0.92 12.62 -6.41
C ARG A 148 2.40 12.90 -6.21
N ILE A 149 2.76 14.18 -6.16
CA ILE A 149 4.14 14.65 -6.00
C ILE A 149 4.32 15.16 -4.58
N ALA A 150 5.18 14.47 -3.83
CA ALA A 150 5.47 14.79 -2.43
C ALA A 150 6.95 15.13 -2.17
N ASP A 151 7.83 14.84 -3.12
CA ASP A 151 9.27 15.10 -3.04
C ASP A 151 9.88 15.36 -4.43
N TRP A 152 11.19 15.63 -4.47
CA TRP A 152 11.89 15.96 -5.72
C TRP A 152 12.07 14.77 -6.65
N TYR A 153 12.14 13.53 -6.16
CA TYR A 153 12.21 12.35 -7.03
C TYR A 153 10.88 12.13 -7.75
N HIS A 154 9.76 12.30 -7.04
CA HIS A 154 8.44 12.27 -7.66
C HIS A 154 8.28 13.35 -8.74
N LEU A 155 8.79 14.57 -8.48
CA LEU A 155 8.77 15.65 -9.46
C LEU A 155 9.68 15.34 -10.66
N ASP A 156 10.85 14.74 -10.43
CA ASP A 156 11.76 14.33 -11.49
C ASP A 156 11.13 13.28 -12.40
N ASN A 157 10.40 12.32 -11.83
CA ASN A 157 9.70 11.26 -12.57
C ASN A 157 8.65 11.77 -13.56
N VAL A 158 8.14 13.01 -13.41
CA VAL A 158 7.21 13.64 -14.37
C VAL A 158 7.78 13.62 -15.79
N ARG A 159 9.10 13.74 -15.96
CA ARG A 159 9.77 13.70 -17.28
C ARG A 159 9.57 12.38 -18.03
N ASN A 160 9.17 11.31 -17.35
CA ASN A 160 8.91 10.00 -17.93
C ASN A 160 7.42 9.76 -18.25
N TYR A 161 6.53 10.67 -17.82
CA TYR A 161 5.08 10.53 -17.91
C TYR A 161 4.44 11.83 -18.43
N LEU A 162 5.02 12.40 -19.48
CA LEU A 162 4.71 13.73 -20.03
C LEU A 162 3.24 13.92 -20.49
N SER A 163 2.48 12.83 -20.58
CA SER A 163 1.06 12.80 -20.96
C SER A 163 0.08 12.78 -19.79
N SER A 164 0.58 12.51 -18.58
CA SER A 164 -0.24 12.15 -17.42
C SER A 164 -0.67 13.39 -16.62
N HIS A 165 -1.53 13.16 -15.64
CA HIS A 165 -2.04 14.19 -14.74
C HIS A 165 -1.32 14.11 -13.40
N PHE A 166 -0.91 15.26 -12.85
CA PHE A 166 -0.10 15.38 -11.65
C PHE A 166 -0.69 16.41 -10.69
N ILE A 167 -0.59 16.11 -9.39
CA ILE A 167 -0.88 17.05 -8.31
C ILE A 167 0.28 17.11 -7.33
N VAL A 168 0.62 18.31 -6.88
CA VAL A 168 1.54 18.49 -5.74
C VAL A 168 0.75 18.38 -4.45
N ILE A 169 1.28 17.62 -3.49
CA ILE A 169 0.61 17.35 -2.20
C ILE A 169 1.43 17.76 -0.98
N ASN A 170 2.62 18.33 -1.20
CA ASN A 170 3.51 18.84 -0.17
C ASN A 170 4.42 19.93 -0.73
N ASP A 171 4.86 20.85 0.10
CA ASP A 171 5.88 21.83 -0.28
C ASP A 171 7.19 21.12 -0.64
N LEU A 172 7.83 21.58 -1.70
CA LEU A 172 9.13 21.10 -2.15
C LEU A 172 10.17 22.18 -1.89
N ASP A 173 11.07 21.96 -0.94
CA ASP A 173 12.12 22.90 -0.59
C ASP A 173 13.49 22.20 -0.48
N SER A 174 14.47 22.91 0.05
CA SER A 174 15.82 22.38 0.28
C SER A 174 15.92 21.26 1.32
N ASN A 175 14.88 21.03 2.12
CA ASN A 175 14.77 19.95 3.10
C ASN A 175 13.98 18.74 2.58
N SER A 176 13.19 18.92 1.52
CA SER A 176 12.45 17.83 0.89
C SER A 176 13.38 16.80 0.26
N VAL A 177 12.97 15.52 0.30
CA VAL A 177 13.76 14.39 -0.19
C VAL A 177 14.13 14.58 -1.67
N GLY A 178 15.38 14.27 -2.03
CA GLY A 178 15.91 14.38 -3.39
C GLY A 178 16.45 15.76 -3.79
N TYR A 179 16.23 16.83 -3.00
CA TYR A 179 16.63 18.20 -3.38
C TYR A 179 18.11 18.33 -3.76
N THR A 180 19.01 17.80 -2.92
CA THR A 180 20.46 17.97 -3.12
C THR A 180 20.92 17.38 -4.47
N GLU A 181 20.33 16.26 -4.87
CA GLU A 181 20.70 15.52 -6.07
C GLU A 181 20.10 16.11 -7.34
N LEU A 182 18.90 16.70 -7.24
CA LEU A 182 18.09 17.07 -8.39
C LEU A 182 17.95 18.58 -8.61
N ALA A 183 17.87 19.38 -7.55
CA ALA A 183 17.45 20.78 -7.64
C ALA A 183 18.42 21.79 -6.99
N SER A 184 19.45 21.31 -6.29
CA SER A 184 20.45 22.17 -5.65
C SER A 184 21.49 22.73 -6.63
N ALA A 185 22.25 23.73 -6.19
CA ALA A 185 23.41 24.26 -6.93
C ALA A 185 24.57 23.28 -7.14
N THR A 186 24.52 22.09 -6.52
CA THR A 186 25.50 21.02 -6.76
C THR A 186 24.98 19.90 -7.66
N ALA A 187 23.68 19.89 -7.95
CA ALA A 187 23.06 18.92 -8.85
C ALA A 187 23.56 19.12 -10.29
N SER A 188 23.55 18.02 -11.07
CA SER A 188 23.90 18.02 -12.50
C SER A 188 25.19 18.79 -12.84
N GLU A 189 26.29 18.49 -12.14
CA GLU A 189 27.59 19.16 -12.32
C GLU A 189 27.56 20.68 -12.10
N GLY A 190 26.67 21.14 -11.21
CA GLY A 190 26.49 22.55 -10.88
C GLY A 190 25.45 23.28 -11.72
N LYS A 191 24.75 22.58 -12.62
CA LYS A 191 23.67 23.16 -13.43
C LYS A 191 22.33 23.21 -12.72
N GLY A 192 22.15 22.46 -11.65
CA GLY A 192 20.87 22.34 -10.97
C GLY A 192 19.83 21.54 -11.75
N TRP A 193 18.56 21.89 -11.52
CA TRP A 193 17.41 21.20 -12.09
C TRP A 193 17.50 21.07 -13.60
N GLN A 194 17.18 19.88 -14.10
CA GLN A 194 17.02 19.62 -15.52
C GLN A 194 15.56 19.88 -15.91
N PRO A 195 15.27 20.89 -16.78
CA PRO A 195 13.91 21.22 -17.20
C PRO A 195 13.11 20.00 -17.66
N ILE A 196 11.81 19.98 -17.33
CA ILE A 196 10.89 18.93 -17.79
C ILE A 196 10.42 19.27 -19.20
N GLY A 197 10.71 18.36 -20.12
CA GLY A 197 10.31 18.43 -21.50
C GLY A 197 11.16 19.37 -22.35
N THR A 198 11.23 19.06 -23.65
CA THR A 198 12.00 19.75 -24.67
C THR A 198 11.17 19.92 -25.95
N THR A 199 11.73 20.64 -26.93
CA THR A 199 11.16 20.76 -28.29
C THR A 199 11.30 19.47 -29.11
N ALA A 200 11.96 18.42 -28.60
CA ALA A 200 12.09 17.15 -29.31
C ALA A 200 10.75 16.41 -29.39
N VAL A 201 10.54 15.72 -30.52
CA VAL A 201 9.32 14.95 -30.76
C VAL A 201 9.18 13.84 -29.69
N ASN A 202 8.03 13.80 -29.02
CA ASN A 202 7.69 12.91 -27.89
C ASN A 202 8.37 13.23 -26.55
N ASP A 203 9.07 14.36 -26.45
CA ASP A 203 9.68 14.82 -25.20
C ASP A 203 9.07 16.14 -24.73
N THR A 204 7.89 16.52 -25.22
CA THR A 204 7.20 17.73 -24.78
C THR A 204 6.12 17.40 -23.75
N PHE A 205 5.96 18.23 -22.72
CA PHE A 205 4.88 18.04 -21.74
C PHE A 205 3.51 18.42 -22.32
N PHE A 206 2.53 17.52 -22.22
CA PHE A 206 1.15 17.74 -22.69
C PHE A 206 0.08 17.28 -21.69
N GLY A 207 0.50 16.81 -20.52
CA GLY A 207 -0.37 16.45 -19.41
C GLY A 207 -0.88 17.66 -18.61
N SER A 208 -1.36 17.41 -17.38
CA SER A 208 -1.71 18.48 -16.45
C SER A 208 -0.86 18.42 -15.19
N PHE A 209 -0.47 19.58 -14.69
CA PHE A 209 0.27 19.72 -13.43
C PHE A 209 -0.41 20.78 -12.58
N ASP A 210 -1.04 20.36 -11.49
CA ASP A 210 -1.71 21.25 -10.55
C ASP A 210 -0.93 21.30 -9.23
N GLY A 211 -0.38 22.47 -8.91
CA GLY A 211 0.36 22.69 -7.69
C GLY A 211 -0.49 22.71 -6.41
N GLN A 212 -1.83 22.76 -6.54
CA GLN A 212 -2.80 22.86 -5.43
C GLN A 212 -2.52 24.00 -4.42
N GLY A 213 -1.69 24.97 -4.79
CA GLY A 213 -1.25 26.06 -3.92
C GLY A 213 -0.06 25.73 -3.01
N TYR A 214 0.55 24.54 -3.14
CA TYR A 214 1.85 24.23 -2.53
C TYR A 214 2.99 24.95 -3.25
N GLU A 215 4.09 25.16 -2.54
CA GLU A 215 5.25 25.87 -3.05
C GLU A 215 6.36 24.91 -3.51
N ILE A 216 6.98 25.21 -4.65
CA ILE A 216 8.22 24.62 -5.13
C ILE A 216 9.31 25.68 -4.95
N CYS A 217 10.00 25.62 -3.82
CA CYS A 217 10.99 26.57 -3.37
C CYS A 217 12.41 26.10 -3.59
N ASP A 218 13.36 27.02 -3.45
CA ASP A 218 14.79 26.79 -3.50
C ASP A 218 15.32 26.23 -4.84
N LEU A 219 14.47 26.23 -5.89
CA LEU A 219 14.83 25.74 -7.22
C LEU A 219 16.05 26.49 -7.78
N PHE A 220 17.10 25.76 -8.11
CA PHE A 220 18.30 26.31 -8.76
C PHE A 220 18.43 25.77 -10.19
N ILE A 221 18.62 26.68 -11.16
CA ILE A 221 18.84 26.37 -12.58
C ILE A 221 19.90 27.32 -13.16
N ASP A 222 21.08 26.81 -13.50
CA ASP A 222 22.17 27.56 -14.12
C ASP A 222 22.68 26.85 -15.38
N ARG A 223 22.00 27.11 -16.50
CA ARG A 223 22.20 26.43 -17.79
C ARG A 223 22.42 27.46 -18.90
N PRO A 224 23.44 28.34 -18.78
CA PRO A 224 23.59 29.56 -19.59
C PRO A 224 23.75 29.32 -21.11
N ASP A 225 24.00 28.09 -21.53
CA ASP A 225 24.19 27.71 -22.94
C ASP A 225 23.00 26.92 -23.52
N GLU A 226 21.99 26.59 -22.71
CA GLU A 226 20.84 25.75 -23.10
C GLU A 226 19.57 26.62 -23.29
N PRO A 227 18.76 26.38 -24.34
CA PRO A 227 17.43 26.97 -24.48
C PRO A 227 16.40 26.21 -23.62
N ASP A 228 15.14 26.69 -23.62
CA ASP A 228 13.99 26.03 -22.98
C ASP A 228 14.24 25.78 -21.48
N VAL A 229 14.61 26.84 -20.75
CA VAL A 229 15.06 26.74 -19.36
C VAL A 229 14.00 27.22 -18.38
N GLY A 230 13.42 26.28 -17.65
CA GLY A 230 12.49 26.49 -16.54
C GLY A 230 12.28 25.23 -15.71
N LEU A 231 11.32 25.24 -14.78
CA LEU A 231 10.85 24.00 -14.16
C LEU A 231 10.39 23.00 -15.23
N PHE A 232 9.58 23.51 -16.16
CA PHE A 232 9.30 22.90 -17.46
C PHE A 232 10.11 23.63 -18.53
N GLY A 233 10.74 22.89 -19.42
CA GLY A 233 11.40 23.49 -20.58
C GLY A 233 10.38 23.86 -21.64
N VAL A 234 9.53 22.91 -22.03
CA VAL A 234 8.50 23.12 -23.05
C VAL A 234 7.18 22.46 -22.67
N VAL A 235 6.09 23.21 -22.82
CA VAL A 235 4.70 22.74 -22.66
C VAL A 235 3.97 22.91 -23.99
N TYR A 236 3.40 21.84 -24.53
CA TYR A 236 2.69 21.84 -25.81
C TYR A 236 1.24 22.32 -25.66
N GLU A 237 0.59 22.66 -26.79
CA GLU A 237 -0.84 22.99 -26.82
C GLU A 237 -1.67 21.84 -26.25
N GLY A 238 -2.44 22.13 -25.19
CA GLY A 238 -3.23 21.15 -24.44
C GLY A 238 -2.63 20.77 -23.08
N GLY A 239 -1.35 21.05 -22.85
CA GLY A 239 -0.74 20.96 -21.53
C GLY A 239 -1.22 22.08 -20.62
N ALA A 240 -1.44 21.77 -19.34
CA ALA A 240 -1.91 22.72 -18.34
C ALA A 240 -1.01 22.72 -17.10
N ILE A 241 -0.55 23.90 -16.68
CA ILE A 241 0.16 24.09 -15.42
C ILE A 241 -0.61 25.14 -14.64
N GLU A 242 -1.08 24.79 -13.44
CA GLU A 242 -1.91 25.67 -12.62
C GLU A 242 -1.53 25.59 -11.13
N ASN A 243 -1.83 26.66 -10.40
CA ASN A 243 -1.64 26.76 -8.95
C ASN A 243 -0.23 26.42 -8.45
N VAL A 244 0.80 26.62 -9.29
CA VAL A 244 2.20 26.41 -8.94
C VAL A 244 2.81 27.72 -8.46
N CYS A 245 3.32 27.73 -7.24
CA CYS A 245 4.21 28.79 -6.75
C CYS A 245 5.65 28.30 -6.84
N VAL A 246 6.48 28.93 -7.68
CA VAL A 246 7.92 28.61 -7.76
C VAL A 246 8.74 29.75 -7.16
N VAL A 247 9.49 29.46 -6.10
CA VAL A 247 10.39 30.42 -5.44
C VAL A 247 11.83 30.00 -5.71
N ALA A 248 12.42 30.51 -6.78
CA ALA A 248 13.83 30.24 -7.10
C ALA A 248 14.77 31.07 -6.21
N ASN A 249 15.69 30.41 -5.50
CA ASN A 249 16.76 31.09 -4.76
C ASN A 249 17.93 31.40 -5.69
N GLY A 250 17.72 32.30 -6.65
CA GLY A 250 18.74 32.70 -7.62
C GLY A 250 18.16 33.15 -8.96
N ASN A 251 19.03 33.32 -9.95
CA ASN A 251 18.62 33.56 -11.33
C ASN A 251 18.43 32.21 -12.03
N VAL A 252 17.25 31.99 -12.62
CA VAL A 252 17.09 30.97 -13.67
C VAL A 252 17.85 31.47 -14.89
N THR A 253 18.92 30.77 -15.27
CA THR A 253 19.85 31.21 -16.32
C THR A 253 19.83 30.24 -17.49
N GLY A 254 19.55 30.77 -18.69
CA GLY A 254 19.48 30.02 -19.94
C GLY A 254 19.79 30.88 -21.17
N ASN A 255 19.80 30.28 -22.35
CA ASN A 255 20.06 30.91 -23.64
C ASN A 255 18.86 30.77 -24.60
N GLY A 256 18.02 31.80 -24.66
CA GLY A 256 16.82 31.83 -25.51
C GLY A 256 15.56 31.96 -24.68
N ASP A 257 14.69 30.96 -24.78
CA ASP A 257 13.44 30.86 -24.04
C ASP A 257 13.77 30.43 -22.60
N VAL A 258 13.59 31.36 -21.65
CA VAL A 258 13.89 31.20 -20.22
C VAL A 258 12.75 31.78 -19.38
N GLY A 259 12.24 30.97 -18.47
CA GLY A 259 11.28 31.39 -17.46
C GLY A 259 11.24 30.44 -16.28
N VAL A 260 10.94 30.94 -15.08
CA VAL A 260 11.04 30.14 -13.86
C VAL A 260 10.11 28.92 -13.85
N LEU A 261 8.91 29.09 -14.41
CA LEU A 261 7.91 28.02 -14.51
C LEU A 261 8.00 27.28 -15.84
N VAL A 262 8.05 28.00 -16.96
CA VAL A 262 8.22 27.48 -18.32
C VAL A 262 9.28 28.29 -19.04
N GLY A 263 10.20 27.60 -19.71
CA GLY A 263 11.22 28.16 -20.60
C GLY A 263 10.64 28.95 -21.76
#